data_AF-A0A8S2HS95-F1
#
_entry.id   AF-A0A8S2HS95-F1
#
_cell.length_a   1.000
_cell.length_b   1.000
_cell.length_c   1.000
_cell.angle_alpha   90.00
_cell.angle_beta   90.00
_cell.angle_gamma   90.00
#
_symmetry.space_group_name_H-M   'P 1'
#
loop_
_entity.id
_entity.type
_entity.pdbx_description
1 polymer ?
#
loop_
_entity_poly.entity_id
_entity_poly.type
_entity_poly.pdbx_seq_one_letter_code
_entity_poly.pdbx_strand_id
1 'polypeptide(L)'
;GPIVFPNPEKYRQHIDDMNVISLPKLIDLKLASYQRLPTDRRKDCGDVIELIKSRNLNRSFSDLLDPSVRNEFEQLILSLEKDNQKRSIDDE
;
A
#
# COMPACT_ATOMS: atom_id res chain seq x y z
N GLY A 1 18.16 -5.75 -12.37
CA GLY A 1 17.50 -5.97 -13.67
C GLY A 1 16.84 -4.67 -14.14
N PRO A 2 16.53 -4.50 -15.43
CA PRO A 2 15.90 -3.29 -15.94
C PRO A 2 14.53 -3.07 -15.29
N ILE A 3 14.20 -1.81 -15.00
CA ILE A 3 12.91 -1.43 -14.43
C ILE A 3 11.87 -1.51 -15.55
N VAL A 4 11.02 -2.54 -15.51
CA VAL A 4 9.89 -2.67 -16.43
C VAL A 4 8.79 -1.74 -15.95
N PHE A 5 8.54 -0.66 -16.70
CA PHE A 5 7.37 0.18 -16.45
C PHE A 5 6.10 -0.59 -16.83
N PRO A 6 5.08 -0.64 -15.96
CA PRO A 6 3.82 -1.28 -16.29
C PRO A 6 3.13 -0.53 -17.43
N ASN A 7 2.50 -1.25 -18.36
CA ASN A 7 1.65 -0.62 -19.38
C ASN A 7 0.47 0.09 -18.68
N PRO A 8 0.35 1.43 -18.77
CA PRO A 8 -0.69 2.18 -18.08
C PRO A 8 -2.10 1.83 -18.58
N GLU A 9 -2.24 1.46 -19.86
CA GLU A 9 -3.53 1.06 -20.44
C GLU A 9 -4.09 -0.21 -19.78
N LYS A 10 -3.22 -1.12 -19.33
CA LYS A 10 -3.62 -2.41 -18.73
C LYS A 10 -4.32 -2.24 -17.38
N TYR A 11 -4.02 -1.16 -16.65
CA TYR A 11 -4.53 -0.93 -15.29
C TYR A 11 -5.47 0.27 -15.21
N ARG A 12 -5.81 0.86 -16.36
CA ARG A 12 -6.74 1.98 -16.47
C ARG A 12 -8.14 1.54 -16.11
N GLN A 13 -8.79 2.33 -15.27
CA GLN A 13 -10.21 2.32 -15.02
C GLN A 13 -10.76 3.71 -15.32
N HIS A 14 -11.93 3.78 -15.92
CA HIS A 14 -12.61 5.03 -16.21
C HIS A 14 -13.67 5.28 -15.14
N ILE A 15 -13.49 6.32 -14.33
CA ILE A 15 -14.40 6.71 -13.25
C ILE A 15 -14.57 8.22 -13.33
N ASP A 16 -15.82 8.70 -13.39
CA ASP A 16 -16.16 10.14 -13.40
C ASP A 16 -15.33 10.97 -14.41
N ASP A 17 -15.24 10.48 -15.64
CA ASP A 17 -14.45 11.07 -16.74
C ASP A 17 -12.94 11.17 -16.49
N MET A 18 -12.43 10.45 -15.49
CA MET A 18 -11.01 10.36 -15.16
C MET A 18 -10.46 8.95 -15.41
N ASN A 19 -9.22 8.93 -15.88
CA ASN A 19 -8.43 7.70 -15.97
C ASN A 19 -7.71 7.48 -14.64
N VAL A 20 -8.13 6.45 -13.91
CA VAL A 20 -7.54 6.07 -12.62
C VAL A 20 -6.96 4.66 -12.68
N ILE A 21 -6.21 4.28 -11.66
CA ILE A 21 -5.75 2.90 -11.47
C ILE A 21 -6.48 2.25 -10.30
N SER A 22 -6.59 0.93 -10.34
CA SER A 22 -7.17 0.17 -9.23
C SER A 22 -6.38 0.37 -7.93
N LEU A 23 -7.07 0.28 -6.78
CA LEU A 23 -6.44 0.38 -5.47
C LEU A 23 -5.28 -0.62 -5.23
N PRO A 24 -5.40 -1.92 -5.57
CA PRO A 24 -4.27 -2.84 -5.46
C PRO A 24 -3.06 -2.36 -6.25
N LYS A 25 -3.29 -1.88 -7.49
CA LYS A 25 -2.19 -1.39 -8.32
C LYS A 25 -1.53 -0.12 -7.80
N LEU A 26 -2.30 0.78 -7.19
CA LEU A 26 -1.77 1.96 -6.53
C LEU A 26 -0.86 1.59 -5.36
N ILE A 27 -1.31 0.63 -4.53
CA ILE A 27 -0.52 0.12 -3.39
C ILE A 27 0.75 -0.57 -3.88
N ASP A 28 0.69 -1.40 -4.93
CA ASP A 28 1.87 -2.00 -5.56
C ASP A 28 2.91 -0.93 -5.92
N LEU A 29 2.48 0.13 -6.61
CA LEU A 29 3.38 1.18 -7.08
C LEU A 29 3.99 1.96 -5.90
N LYS A 30 3.21 2.25 -4.87
CA LYS A 30 3.68 2.95 -3.67
C LYS A 30 4.68 2.12 -2.86
N LEU A 31 4.44 0.83 -2.68
CA LEU A 31 5.36 -0.07 -1.95
C LEU A 31 6.61 -0.40 -2.76
N ALA A 32 6.46 -0.69 -4.05
CA ALA A 32 7.60 -0.91 -4.94
C ALA A 32 8.46 0.36 -5.10
N SER A 33 7.84 1.54 -4.95
CA SER A 33 8.52 2.81 -4.76
C SER A 33 9.30 2.74 -3.45
N TYR A 34 8.64 2.67 -2.29
CA TYR A 34 9.28 2.61 -0.96
C TYR A 34 10.54 1.74 -0.89
N GLN A 35 10.47 0.47 -1.32
CA GLN A 35 11.57 -0.50 -1.24
C GLN A 35 12.86 -0.08 -1.98
N ARG A 36 12.78 0.79 -3.01
CA ARG A 36 13.92 1.05 -3.92
C ARG A 36 14.72 2.33 -3.63
N LEU A 37 14.21 3.27 -2.82
CA LEU A 37 14.91 4.55 -2.52
C LEU A 37 14.60 4.99 -1.08
N PRO A 38 15.48 4.71 -0.10
CA PRO A 38 15.13 4.84 1.33
C PRO A 38 15.00 6.29 1.85
N THR A 39 15.55 7.30 1.17
CA THR A 39 15.73 8.65 1.76
C THR A 39 14.51 9.58 1.63
N ASP A 40 13.75 9.52 0.53
CA ASP A 40 12.62 10.44 0.23
C ASP A 40 11.22 9.82 0.46
N ARG A 41 11.15 8.57 0.94
CA ARG A 41 9.96 7.70 0.80
C ARG A 41 9.15 7.42 2.07
N ARG A 42 9.35 8.19 3.15
CA ARG A 42 8.44 8.16 4.32
C ARG A 42 6.99 8.50 3.92
N LYS A 43 6.82 9.35 2.91
CA LYS A 43 5.50 9.76 2.40
C LYS A 43 4.77 8.61 1.69
N ASP A 44 5.45 7.86 0.82
CA ASP A 44 4.80 6.75 0.09
C ASP A 44 4.32 5.64 1.04
N CYS A 45 5.09 5.34 2.09
CA CYS A 45 4.67 4.41 3.14
C CYS A 45 3.50 4.99 3.96
N GLY A 46 3.56 6.29 4.29
CA GLY A 46 2.46 7.01 4.95
C GLY A 46 1.15 6.95 4.16
N ASP A 47 1.20 7.18 2.85
CA ASP A 47 0.02 7.11 1.97
C ASP A 47 -0.62 5.71 2.01
N VAL A 48 0.19 4.65 2.00
CA VAL A 48 -0.32 3.26 2.10
C VAL A 48 -0.96 3.02 3.47
N ILE A 49 -0.36 3.50 4.56
CA ILE A 49 -0.94 3.43 5.90
C ILE A 49 -2.31 4.14 5.96
N GLU A 50 -2.43 5.32 5.35
CA GLU A 50 -3.69 6.07 5.29
C GLU A 50 -4.75 5.36 4.45
N LEU A 51 -4.35 4.74 3.33
CA LEU A 51 -5.25 3.91 2.52
C LEU A 51 -5.73 2.68 3.29
N ILE A 52 -4.84 2.00 4.03
CA ILE A 52 -5.19 0.87 4.90
C ILE A 52 -6.26 1.29 5.90
N LYS A 53 -6.05 2.40 6.61
CA LYS A 53 -6.98 2.92 7.63
C LYS A 53 -8.31 3.34 7.03
N SER A 54 -8.28 4.16 5.97
CA SER A 54 -9.49 4.74 5.37
C SER A 54 -10.38 3.71 4.66
N ARG A 55 -9.80 2.62 4.16
CA ARG A 55 -10.54 1.53 3.48
C ARG A 55 -10.70 0.29 4.34
N ASN A 56 -10.26 0.33 5.59
CA ASN A 56 -10.27 -0.80 6.53
C ASN A 56 -9.69 -2.08 5.90
N LEU A 57 -8.54 -1.93 5.24
CA LEU A 57 -7.86 -3.05 4.59
C LEU A 57 -7.27 -3.98 5.66
N ASN A 58 -7.34 -5.28 5.40
CA ASN A 58 -6.76 -6.30 6.26
C ASN A 58 -5.75 -7.15 5.46
N ARG A 59 -5.14 -8.14 6.11
CA ARG A 59 -4.10 -8.96 5.51
C ARG A 59 -4.52 -9.70 4.25
N SER A 60 -5.78 -10.13 4.11
CA SER A 60 -6.22 -10.85 2.90
C SER A 60 -6.18 -9.96 1.65
N PHE A 61 -6.11 -8.64 1.81
CA PHE A 61 -5.90 -7.74 0.68
C PHE A 61 -4.52 -7.95 0.02
N SER A 62 -3.53 -8.53 0.73
CA SER A 62 -2.22 -8.84 0.15
C SER A 62 -2.31 -9.86 -1.01
N ASP A 63 -3.35 -10.68 -1.06
CA ASP A 63 -3.58 -11.64 -2.14
C ASP A 63 -3.79 -10.96 -3.51
N LEU A 64 -4.25 -9.70 -3.50
CA LEU A 64 -4.47 -8.88 -4.69
C LEU A 64 -3.22 -8.11 -5.13
N LEU A 65 -2.17 -8.10 -4.30
CA LEU A 65 -0.92 -7.37 -4.55
C LEU A 65 0.12 -8.22 -5.27
N ASP A 66 1.07 -7.55 -5.90
CA ASP A 66 2.23 -8.18 -6.51
C ASP A 66 3.05 -8.95 -5.45
N PRO A 67 3.51 -10.19 -5.73
CA PRO A 67 4.27 -10.99 -4.78
C PRO A 67 5.47 -10.28 -4.15
N SER A 68 6.10 -9.34 -4.87
CA SER A 68 7.27 -8.59 -4.38
C SER A 68 6.97 -7.60 -3.24
N VAL A 69 5.70 -7.21 -3.05
CA VAL A 69 5.31 -6.20 -2.05
C VAL A 69 4.39 -6.74 -0.94
N ARG A 70 3.90 -7.98 -1.04
CA ARG A 70 2.95 -8.58 -0.07
C ARG A 70 3.47 -8.56 1.36
N ASN A 71 4.71 -9.03 1.54
CA ASN A 71 5.32 -9.08 2.86
C ASN A 71 5.37 -7.69 3.50
N GLU A 72 5.75 -6.65 2.73
CA GLU A 72 5.79 -5.28 3.23
C GLU A 72 4.39 -4.81 3.66
N PHE A 73 3.38 -5.04 2.83
CA PHE A 73 2.00 -4.67 3.15
C PHE A 73 1.51 -5.35 4.44
N GLU A 74 1.78 -6.64 4.61
CA GLU A 74 1.41 -7.39 5.82
C GLU A 74 2.14 -6.88 7.07
N GLN A 75 3.41 -6.48 6.94
CA GLN A 75 4.16 -5.87 8.05
C GLN A 75 3.57 -4.51 8.46
N LEU A 76 3.08 -3.71 7.52
CA LEU A 76 2.38 -2.45 7.82
C LEU A 76 1.08 -2.72 8.60
N ILE A 77 0.27 -3.69 8.18
CA ILE A 77 -0.95 -4.10 8.89
C ILE A 77 -0.61 -4.56 10.31
N LEU A 78 0.37 -5.45 10.45
CA LEU A 78 0.89 -5.93 11.75
C LEU A 78 1.32 -4.79 12.68
N SER A 79 2.02 -3.80 12.14
CA SER A 79 2.50 -2.65 12.90
C SER A 79 1.34 -1.78 13.39
N LEU A 80 0.34 -1.55 12.53
CA LEU A 80 -0.86 -0.80 12.87
C LEU A 80 -1.72 -1.51 13.93
N GLU A 81 -1.86 -2.83 13.84
CA GLU A 81 -2.56 -3.66 14.84
C GLU A 81 -1.88 -3.51 16.22
N LYS A 82 -0.55 -3.59 16.27
CA LYS A 82 0.23 -3.41 17.50
C LYS A 82 0.09 -1.99 18.07
N ASP A 83 0.15 -0.98 17.22
CA ASP A 83 -0.01 0.42 17.65
C ASP A 83 -1.40 0.68 18.25
N ASN A 84 -2.45 0.06 17.70
CA ASN A 84 -3.80 0.14 18.23
C ASN A 84 -3.92 -0.56 19.60
N GLN A 85 -3.32 -1.74 19.76
CA GLN A 85 -3.29 -2.46 21.03
C GLN A 85 -2.54 -1.66 22.12
N LYS A 86 -1.40 -1.05 21.77
CA LYS A 86 -0.63 -0.24 22.71
C LYS A 86 -1.42 0.97 23.22
N ARG A 87 -2.07 1.72 22.33
CA ARG A 87 -2.93 2.85 22.72
C ARG A 87 -4.05 2.45 23.68
N SER A 88 -4.63 1.26 23.49
CA SER A 88 -5.70 0.76 24.35
C SER A 88 -5.23 0.40 25.77
N ILE A 89 -3.94 0.09 25.94
CA ILE A 89 -3.32 -0.22 27.24
C ILE A 89 -2.89 1.05 27.97
N ASP A 90 -2.49 2.10 27.22
CA ASP A 90 -2.08 3.39 27.79
C ASP A 90 -3.29 4.24 28.26
N ASP A 91 -4.51 3.90 27.83
CA ASP A 91 -5.77 4.59 28.17
C ASP A 91 -6.54 3.95 29.38
N GLU A 92 -6.01 2.88 30.00
CA GLU A 92 -6.51 2.24 31.24
C GLU A 92 -5.65 2.57 32.48
#